data_AF-A0A0C1R230-F1
#
_entry.id   AF-A0A0C1R230-F1
#
_cell.length_a   1.000
_cell.length_b   1.000
_cell.length_c   1.000
_cell.angle_alpha   90.00
_cell.angle_beta   90.00
_cell.angle_gamma   90.00
#
_symmetry.space_group_name_H-M   'P 1'
#
loop_
_entity.id
_entity.type
_entity.pdbx_description
1 polymer ?
#
loop_
_entity_poly.entity_id
_entity_poly.type
_entity_poly.pdbx_seq_one_letter_code
_entity_poly.pdbx_strand_id
1 'polypeptide(L)'
;MLYCPRCNNTTCVNTKIIVGEYSTNAYVCSACNKIIFDKNLSEQKAKIFEREYISRQNALKRDELKEKVFILDIQNVREKNYKQRSDIEDIIGISPQRLHILESEGINIKATTMHKLAFAIGCSPLEIVRMIDKSDFDPDKHILIIE
;
A
#
# COMPACT_ATOMS: atom_id res chain seq x y z
N MET A 1 -29.18 -6.39 16.59
CA MET A 1 -27.87 -6.85 16.08
C MET A 1 -27.94 -6.82 14.57
N LEU A 2 -27.00 -6.15 13.89
CA LEU A 2 -27.00 -6.03 12.42
C LEU A 2 -25.85 -6.87 11.85
N TYR A 3 -26.13 -7.80 10.94
CA TYR A 3 -25.08 -8.54 10.23
C TYR A 3 -24.52 -7.72 9.07
N CYS A 4 -23.21 -7.85 8.84
CA CYS A 4 -22.56 -7.16 7.72
C CYS A 4 -23.04 -7.75 6.39
N PRO A 5 -23.65 -6.96 5.49
CA PRO A 5 -24.15 -7.44 4.19
C PRO A 5 -23.02 -7.78 3.20
N ARG A 6 -21.76 -7.51 3.55
CA ARG A 6 -20.59 -7.86 2.74
C ARG A 6 -19.94 -9.17 3.18
N CYS A 7 -19.90 -9.42 4.48
CA CYS A 7 -19.24 -10.60 5.06
C CYS A 7 -20.23 -11.70 5.46
N ASN A 8 -21.51 -11.36 5.64
CA ASN A 8 -22.63 -12.17 6.16
C ASN A 8 -22.43 -12.87 7.51
N ASN A 9 -21.20 -13.00 8.01
CA ASN A 9 -20.86 -13.76 9.21
C ASN A 9 -20.42 -12.88 10.39
N THR A 10 -20.23 -11.58 10.17
CA THR A 10 -19.73 -10.65 11.22
C THR A 10 -20.83 -9.69 11.63
N THR A 11 -21.08 -9.60 12.94
CA THR A 11 -21.99 -8.60 13.52
C THR A 11 -21.33 -7.22 13.48
N CYS A 12 -22.05 -6.24 12.94
CA CYS A 12 -21.64 -4.84 12.98
C CYS A 12 -21.91 -4.24 14.37
N VAL A 13 -20.95 -3.48 14.87
CA VAL A 13 -21.04 -2.76 16.13
C VAL A 13 -21.65 -1.38 15.87
N ASN A 14 -22.59 -0.96 16.72
CA ASN A 14 -23.11 0.41 16.66
C ASN A 14 -22.04 1.36 17.20
N THR A 15 -21.54 2.20 16.32
CA THR A 15 -20.45 3.14 16.58
C THR A 15 -20.93 4.54 16.25
N LYS A 16 -20.73 5.47 17.19
CA LYS A 16 -20.92 6.89 16.91
C LYS A 16 -19.72 7.37 16.08
N ILE A 17 -19.98 7.75 14.84
CA ILE A 17 -18.98 8.32 13.95
C ILE A 17 -19.09 9.84 14.03
N ILE A 18 -17.95 10.52 14.16
CA ILE A 18 -17.87 11.98 14.24
C ILE A 18 -16.96 12.48 13.12
N VAL A 19 -17.49 13.39 12.30
CA VAL A 19 -16.79 13.96 11.14
C VAL A 19 -17.03 15.47 11.12
N GLY A 20 -16.00 16.26 11.42
CA GLY A 20 -16.14 17.70 11.66
C GLY A 20 -17.12 17.98 12.81
N GLU A 21 -18.12 18.81 12.55
CA GLU A 21 -19.21 19.14 13.49
C GLU A 21 -20.36 18.13 13.46
N TYR A 22 -20.36 17.19 12.51
CA TYR A 22 -21.44 16.22 12.34
C TYR A 22 -21.16 14.94 13.11
N SER A 23 -22.17 14.41 13.80
CA SER A 23 -22.11 13.09 14.41
C SER A 23 -23.34 12.26 14.07
N THR A 24 -23.15 10.98 13.77
CA THR A 24 -24.23 10.03 13.52
C THR A 24 -23.89 8.67 14.09
N ASN A 25 -24.91 7.91 14.45
CA ASN A 25 -24.76 6.49 14.74
C ASN A 25 -24.69 5.73 13.41
N ALA A 26 -23.76 4.79 13.33
CA ALA A 26 -23.62 3.88 12.19
C ALA A 26 -23.18 2.51 12.69
N TYR A 27 -23.50 1.48 11.92
CA TYR A 27 -23.06 0.13 12.20
C TYR A 27 -21.79 -0.17 11.40
N VAL A 28 -20.68 -0.44 12.10
CA VAL A 28 -19.38 -0.73 11.48
C VAL A 28 -19.06 -2.21 11.63
N CYS A 29 -18.74 -2.88 10.52
CA CYS A 29 -18.24 -4.25 10.52
C CYS A 29 -16.77 -4.29 10.95
N SER A 30 -16.45 -5.05 11.99
CA SER A 30 -15.07 -5.21 12.47
C SER A 30 -14.15 -5.98 11.53
N ALA A 31 -14.71 -6.85 10.67
CA ALA A 31 -13.90 -7.68 9.76
C ALA A 31 -13.50 -6.96 8.46
N CYS A 32 -14.39 -6.15 7.90
CA CYS A 32 -14.15 -5.52 6.59
C CYS A 32 -14.30 -4.00 6.59
N ASN A 33 -14.51 -3.39 7.76
CA ASN A 33 -14.71 -1.95 7.94
C ASN A 33 -15.86 -1.35 7.13
N LYS A 34 -16.82 -2.17 6.67
CA LYS A 34 -18.02 -1.67 5.99
C LYS A 34 -18.89 -0.90 6.98
N ILE A 35 -19.28 0.31 6.59
CA ILE A 35 -20.11 1.22 7.36
C ILE A 35 -21.54 1.17 6.82
N ILE A 36 -22.52 1.09 7.72
CA ILE A 36 -23.94 1.05 7.39
C ILE A 36 -24.61 2.15 8.21
N PHE A 37 -25.08 3.20 7.54
CA PHE A 37 -25.75 4.33 8.19
C PHE A 37 -27.18 3.99 8.59
N ASP A 38 -27.67 4.65 9.64
CA ASP A 38 -29.07 4.56 10.07
C ASP A 38 -30.01 5.04 8.94
N LYS A 39 -31.14 4.35 8.76
CA LYS A 39 -32.16 4.66 7.73
C LYS A 39 -32.80 6.05 7.92
N ASN A 40 -32.71 6.61 9.13
CA ASN A 40 -33.22 7.95 9.44
C ASN A 40 -32.29 9.09 8.96
N LEU A 41 -31.08 8.77 8.49
CA LEU A 41 -30.19 9.75 7.90
C LEU A 41 -30.62 10.01 6.45
N SER A 42 -30.92 11.27 6.10
CA SER A 42 -31.27 11.60 4.72
C SER A 42 -30.15 11.15 3.78
N GLU A 43 -30.50 10.60 2.62
CA GLU A 43 -29.53 10.02 1.68
C GLU A 43 -28.43 11.02 1.27
N GLN A 44 -28.79 12.31 1.18
CA GLN A 44 -27.84 13.40 0.93
C GLN A 44 -26.86 13.60 2.10
N LYS A 45 -27.33 13.56 3.36
CA LYS A 45 -26.45 13.64 4.53
C LYS A 45 -25.56 12.42 4.67
N ALA A 46 -26.08 11.22 4.36
CA ALA A 46 -25.29 9.99 4.34
C ALA A 46 -24.13 10.07 3.34
N LYS A 47 -24.39 10.55 2.11
CA LYS A 47 -23.36 10.73 1.08
C LYS A 47 -22.30 11.77 1.47
N ILE A 48 -22.71 12.91 2.06
CA ILE A 48 -21.78 13.92 2.56
C ILE A 48 -20.90 13.33 3.66
N PHE A 49 -21.51 12.62 4.61
CA PHE A 49 -20.82 12.04 5.73
C PHE A 49 -19.84 10.94 5.30
N GLU A 50 -20.23 10.05 4.39
CA GLU A 50 -19.36 9.05 3.79
C GLU A 50 -18.16 9.70 3.09
N ARG A 51 -18.39 10.73 2.28
CA ARG A 51 -17.33 11.48 1.61
C ARG A 51 -16.35 12.11 2.60
N GLU A 52 -16.85 12.82 3.60
CA GLU A 52 -16.03 13.50 4.60
C GLU A 52 -15.26 12.50 5.48
N TYR A 53 -15.89 11.37 5.85
CA TYR A 53 -15.23 10.30 6.58
C TYR A 53 -14.09 9.68 5.77
N ILE A 54 -14.35 9.32 4.50
CA ILE A 54 -13.32 8.79 3.58
C ILE A 54 -12.20 9.81 3.40
N SER A 55 -12.53 11.08 3.21
CA SER A 55 -11.55 12.17 3.11
C SER A 55 -10.64 12.24 4.34
N ARG A 56 -11.22 12.18 5.55
CA ARG A 56 -10.48 12.18 6.81
C ARG A 56 -9.62 10.93 6.98
N GLN A 57 -10.14 9.74 6.68
CA GLN A 57 -9.36 8.50 6.72
C GLN A 57 -8.19 8.55 5.73
N ASN A 58 -8.41 9.09 4.53
CA ASN A 58 -7.34 9.30 3.55
C ASN A 58 -6.34 10.38 4.00
N ALA A 59 -6.77 11.38 4.76
CA ALA A 59 -5.87 12.37 5.36
C ALA A 59 -4.97 11.73 6.42
N LEU A 60 -5.55 10.94 7.35
CA LEU A 60 -4.78 10.19 8.34
C LEU A 60 -3.77 9.24 7.69
N LYS A 61 -4.19 8.48 6.67
CA LYS A 61 -3.27 7.63 5.89
C LYS A 61 -2.17 8.44 5.20
N ARG A 62 -2.49 9.62 4.67
CA ARG A 62 -1.46 10.51 4.08
C ARG A 62 -0.48 10.97 5.14
N ASP A 63 -0.95 11.30 6.34
CA ASP A 63 -0.08 11.69 7.46
C ASP A 63 0.79 10.52 7.93
N GLU A 64 0.26 9.30 8.00
CA GLU A 64 1.06 8.09 8.27
C GLU A 64 2.13 7.86 7.19
N LEU A 65 1.77 8.05 5.91
CA LEU A 65 2.69 7.89 4.79
C LEU A 65 3.73 9.01 4.68
N LYS A 66 3.50 10.19 5.28
CA LYS A 66 4.48 11.28 5.30
C LYS A 66 5.76 10.89 6.00
N GLU A 67 5.69 10.00 6.99
CA GLU A 67 6.86 9.50 7.72
C GLU A 67 7.49 8.26 7.09
N LYS A 68 6.96 7.81 5.94
CA LYS A 68 7.47 6.65 5.20
C LYS A 68 8.18 7.08 3.93
N VAL A 69 9.10 6.23 3.48
CA VAL A 69 9.72 6.30 2.15
C VAL A 69 9.65 4.94 1.48
N PHE A 70 9.51 4.94 0.16
CA PHE A 70 9.55 3.73 -0.65
C PHE A 70 10.96 3.53 -1.19
N ILE A 71 11.49 2.34 -0.97
CA ILE A 71 12.81 1.95 -1.42
C ILE A 71 12.72 0.72 -2.33
N LEU A 72 13.70 0.55 -3.22
CA LEU A 72 13.86 -0.72 -3.93
C LEU A 72 14.57 -1.74 -3.05
N ASP A 73 14.07 -2.99 -3.06
CA ASP A 73 14.60 -4.10 -2.27
C ASP A 73 14.89 -5.35 -3.14
N ILE A 74 15.42 -5.08 -4.34
CA ILE A 74 15.58 -6.09 -5.40
C ILE A 74 16.45 -7.27 -4.94
N GLN A 75 17.57 -7.00 -4.28
CA GLN A 75 18.50 -8.05 -3.84
C GLN A 75 17.83 -9.01 -2.86
N ASN A 76 17.19 -8.49 -1.80
CA ASN A 76 16.56 -9.34 -0.79
C ASN A 76 15.41 -10.17 -1.39
N VAL A 77 14.63 -9.59 -2.29
CA VAL A 77 13.52 -10.30 -2.95
C VAL A 77 14.04 -11.37 -3.92
N ARG A 78 15.13 -11.10 -4.63
CA ARG A 78 15.82 -12.10 -5.47
C ARG A 78 16.31 -13.29 -4.63
N GLU A 79 17.01 -13.00 -3.55
CA GLU A 79 17.56 -14.03 -2.64
C GLU A 79 16.44 -14.86 -2.00
N LYS A 80 15.34 -14.22 -1.57
CA LYS A 80 14.15 -14.89 -1.03
C LYS A 80 13.48 -15.83 -2.05
N ASN A 81 13.53 -15.48 -3.33
CA ASN A 81 13.00 -16.31 -4.42
C ASN A 81 14.04 -17.28 -5.00
N TYR A 82 15.21 -17.40 -4.38
CA TYR A 82 16.29 -18.31 -4.79
C TYR A 82 16.75 -18.12 -6.25
N LYS A 83 16.74 -16.87 -6.71
CA LYS A 83 17.12 -16.52 -8.09
C LYS A 83 18.58 -16.10 -8.17
N GLN A 84 19.33 -16.69 -9.10
CA GLN A 84 20.70 -16.27 -9.38
C GLN A 84 20.69 -15.00 -10.23
N ARG A 85 21.75 -14.19 -10.10
CA ARG A 85 21.92 -12.98 -10.91
C ARG A 85 21.97 -13.30 -12.41
N SER A 86 22.69 -14.35 -12.79
CA SER A 86 22.81 -14.83 -14.18
C SER A 86 21.45 -15.11 -14.82
N ASP A 87 20.55 -15.76 -14.09
CA ASP A 87 19.23 -16.13 -14.61
C ASP A 87 18.40 -14.87 -14.91
N ILE A 88 18.55 -13.83 -14.09
CA ILE A 88 17.85 -12.56 -14.28
C ILE A 88 18.44 -11.80 -15.46
N GLU A 89 19.77 -11.68 -15.51
CA GLU A 89 20.51 -11.02 -16.58
C GLU A 89 20.07 -11.52 -17.96
N ASP A 90 19.98 -12.85 -18.11
CA ASP A 90 19.55 -13.51 -19.35
C ASP A 90 18.08 -13.21 -19.69
N ILE A 91 17.18 -13.24 -18.70
CA ILE A 91 15.74 -13.00 -18.92
C ILE A 91 15.45 -11.55 -19.32
N ILE A 92 16.09 -10.58 -18.65
CA ILE A 92 15.80 -9.16 -18.87
C ILE A 92 16.74 -8.50 -19.88
N GLY A 93 17.81 -9.18 -20.27
CA GLY A 93 18.78 -8.75 -21.27
C GLY A 93 19.62 -7.56 -20.80
N ILE A 94 20.12 -7.58 -19.56
CA ILE A 94 21.02 -6.55 -19.02
C ILE A 94 22.38 -7.13 -18.65
N SER A 95 23.41 -6.28 -18.62
CA SER A 95 24.73 -6.71 -18.17
C SER A 95 24.76 -7.00 -16.66
N PRO A 96 25.68 -7.87 -16.20
CA PRO A 96 25.85 -8.14 -14.77
C PRO A 96 26.13 -6.88 -13.94
N GLN A 97 26.91 -5.97 -14.51
CA GLN A 97 27.18 -4.66 -13.91
C GLN A 97 25.90 -3.84 -13.76
N ARG A 98 25.02 -3.86 -14.76
CA ARG A 98 23.75 -3.13 -14.69
C ARG A 98 22.82 -3.72 -13.64
N LEU A 99 22.78 -5.04 -13.48
CA LEU A 99 22.00 -5.68 -12.41
C LEU A 99 22.57 -5.33 -11.04
N HIS A 100 23.89 -5.35 -10.87
CA HIS A 100 24.53 -4.94 -9.62
C HIS A 100 24.14 -3.51 -9.23
N ILE A 101 24.28 -2.57 -10.15
CA ILE A 101 23.91 -1.16 -9.97
C ILE A 101 22.43 -1.01 -9.59
N LEU A 102 21.53 -1.82 -10.15
CA LEU A 102 20.11 -1.80 -9.79
C LEU A 102 19.86 -2.33 -8.37
N GLU A 103 20.69 -3.27 -7.90
CA GLU A 103 20.62 -3.81 -6.55
C GLU A 103 21.28 -2.91 -5.49
N SER A 104 22.30 -2.11 -5.85
CA SER A 104 23.16 -1.43 -4.87
C SER A 104 23.28 0.09 -5.01
N GLU A 105 23.16 0.67 -6.21
CA GLU A 105 23.57 2.07 -6.47
C GLU A 105 22.39 3.04 -6.68
N GLY A 106 21.16 2.56 -6.56
CA GLY A 106 20.03 3.45 -6.42
C GLY A 106 19.63 4.26 -7.65
N ILE A 107 19.79 3.67 -8.84
CA ILE A 107 19.33 4.33 -10.07
C ILE A 107 17.81 4.32 -10.12
N ASN A 108 17.24 5.47 -10.49
CA ASN A 108 15.81 5.60 -10.75
C ASN A 108 15.39 4.59 -11.83
N ILE A 109 14.55 3.63 -11.45
CA ILE A 109 14.16 2.51 -12.30
C ILE A 109 12.88 2.87 -13.07
N LYS A 110 12.89 2.66 -14.39
CA LYS A 110 11.65 2.81 -15.17
C LYS A 110 10.67 1.71 -14.77
N ALA A 111 9.37 2.04 -14.71
CA ALA A 111 8.31 1.07 -14.42
C ALA A 111 8.40 -0.19 -15.31
N THR A 112 8.73 -0.04 -16.60
CA THR A 112 8.93 -1.17 -17.51
C THR A 112 10.07 -2.10 -17.09
N THR A 113 11.19 -1.56 -16.61
CA THR A 113 12.32 -2.34 -16.08
C THR A 113 11.93 -3.02 -14.77
N MET A 114 11.18 -2.32 -13.90
CA MET A 114 10.64 -2.87 -12.65
C MET A 114 9.75 -4.10 -12.91
N HIS A 115 8.84 -4.01 -13.88
CA HIS A 115 8.00 -5.13 -14.31
C HIS A 115 8.80 -6.32 -14.84
N LYS A 116 9.82 -6.06 -15.68
CA LYS A 116 10.69 -7.12 -16.21
C LYS A 116 11.49 -7.83 -15.11
N LEU A 117 12.03 -7.06 -14.16
CA LEU A 117 12.75 -7.61 -13.00
C LEU A 117 11.84 -8.46 -12.13
N ALA A 118 10.65 -7.95 -11.79
CA ALA A 118 9.69 -8.70 -11.00
C ALA A 118 9.31 -10.02 -11.69
N PHE A 119 9.08 -10.00 -13.00
CA PHE A 119 8.83 -11.19 -13.80
C PHE A 119 10.00 -12.19 -13.76
N ALA A 120 11.24 -11.73 -13.98
CA ALA A 120 12.42 -12.59 -13.95
C ALA A 120 12.66 -13.22 -12.56
N ILE A 121 12.37 -12.46 -11.49
CA ILE A 121 12.47 -12.91 -10.11
C ILE A 121 11.32 -13.88 -9.75
N GLY A 122 10.17 -13.76 -10.42
CA GLY A 122 8.97 -14.55 -10.14
C GLY A 122 8.09 -13.94 -9.05
N CYS A 123 8.03 -12.61 -8.97
CA CYS A 123 7.27 -11.86 -7.96
C CYS A 123 6.42 -10.74 -8.59
N SER A 124 5.60 -10.09 -7.77
CA SER A 124 4.88 -8.88 -8.14
C SER A 124 5.83 -7.65 -8.14
N PRO A 125 5.63 -6.66 -9.02
CA PRO A 125 6.38 -5.40 -8.98
C PRO A 125 6.29 -4.66 -7.63
N LEU A 126 5.21 -4.89 -6.87
CA LEU A 126 5.09 -4.30 -5.54
C LEU A 126 5.96 -4.99 -4.49
N GLU A 127 6.38 -6.23 -4.72
CA GLU A 127 7.23 -6.97 -3.77
C GLU A 127 8.68 -6.50 -3.79
N ILE A 128 9.16 -6.00 -4.94
CA ILE A 128 10.49 -5.40 -5.07
C ILE A 128 10.57 -3.96 -4.52
N VAL A 129 9.45 -3.44 -4.02
CA VAL A 129 9.37 -2.15 -3.34
C VAL A 129 9.10 -2.39 -1.85
N ARG A 130 9.92 -1.79 -0.99
CA ARG A 130 9.72 -1.82 0.45
C ARG A 130 9.40 -0.43 0.97
N MET A 131 8.40 -0.34 1.84
CA MET A 131 8.12 0.87 2.60
C MET A 131 8.88 0.82 3.92
N ILE A 132 9.69 1.84 4.21
CA ILE A 132 10.42 1.98 5.48
C ILE A 132 10.11 3.32 6.13
N ASP A 133 10.38 3.43 7.42
CA ASP A 133 10.34 4.71 8.12
C ASP A 133 11.46 5.64 7.63
N LYS A 134 11.16 6.94 7.55
CA LYS A 134 12.16 7.96 7.19
C LYS A 134 13.35 7.97 8.14
N SER A 135 13.13 7.64 9.41
CA SER A 135 14.20 7.52 10.42
C SER A 135 15.20 6.41 10.09
N ASP A 136 14.75 5.37 9.38
CA ASP A 136 15.54 4.19 9.04
C ASP A 136 16.12 4.30 7.62
N PHE A 137 15.77 5.38 6.90
CA PHE A 137 16.31 5.66 5.59
C PHE A 137 17.79 6.05 5.71
N ASP A 138 18.60 5.40 4.90
CA ASP A 138 20.04 5.58 4.85
C ASP A 138 20.38 5.73 3.36
N PRO A 139 20.71 6.93 2.89
CA PRO A 139 20.94 7.17 1.46
C PRO A 139 22.11 6.36 0.91
N ASP A 140 23.01 5.86 1.76
CA ASP A 140 24.16 5.05 1.34
C ASP A 140 23.78 3.56 1.20
N LYS A 141 22.62 3.14 1.72
CA LYS A 141 22.17 1.73 1.72
C LYS A 141 20.81 1.51 1.06
N HIS A 142 20.04 2.57 0.88
CA HIS A 142 18.65 2.49 0.45
C HIS A 142 18.43 3.29 -0.83
N ILE A 143 17.75 2.65 -1.77
CA ILE A 143 17.44 3.22 -3.08
C ILE A 143 16.06 3.87 -3.01
N LEU A 144 15.99 5.19 -2.90
CA LEU A 144 14.73 5.92 -2.88
C LEU A 144 14.03 5.88 -4.24
N ILE A 145 12.73 5.56 -4.25
CA ILE A 145 11.89 5.73 -5.44
C ILE A 145 11.38 7.18 -5.44
N ILE A 146 11.87 7.99 -6.39
CA ILE A 146 11.41 9.36 -6.59
C ILE A 146 10.56 9.37 -7.86
N GLU A 147 9.25 9.54 -7.71
CA GLU A 147 8.33 9.94 -8.78
C GLU A 147 8.28 11.47 -8.92
#